data_AF-A0A147ET63-F1
#
_entry.id   AF-A0A147ET63-F1
#
_cell.length_a   1.000
_cell.length_b   1.000
_cell.length_c   1.000
_cell.angle_alpha   90.00
_cell.angle_beta   90.00
_cell.angle_gamma   90.00
#
_symmetry.space_group_name_H-M   'P 1'
#
loop_
_entity.id
_entity.type
_entity.pdbx_description
1 polymer ?
#
loop_
_entity_poly.entity_id
_entity_poly.type
_entity_poly.pdbx_seq_one_letter_code
_entity_poly.pdbx_strand_id
1 'polypeptide(L)'
;MSERYVDDADWATAAEQSSEDDEAQEGNVLASQEHASDAAEHTAVHVVDDADDSDLDEDLDDIDITDPEADAIVNDALEIDETSEAEAAAEVLNDALAEEEAEEAAEAADEVTPYDGPDVNGEPDAPVLDEEFVDEVQAA
;
A
#
# COMPACT_ATOMS: atom_id res chain seq x y z
N MET A 1 79.74 19.36 14.03
CA MET A 1 79.28 19.30 15.43
C MET A 1 77.90 19.90 15.46
N SER A 2 76.89 19.06 15.64
CA SER A 2 75.62 19.47 16.21
C SER A 2 75.20 18.27 17.03
N GLU A 3 75.76 18.15 18.23
CA GLU A 3 75.16 17.29 19.24
C GLU A 3 73.66 17.65 19.29
N ARG A 4 72.78 16.67 19.06
CA ARG A 4 71.36 16.87 19.27
C ARG A 4 71.14 16.77 20.78
N TYR A 5 70.91 17.90 21.43
CA TYR A 5 70.55 17.96 22.84
C TYR A 5 69.15 17.36 23.00
N VAL A 6 69.10 16.07 23.34
CA VAL A 6 67.86 15.35 23.66
C VAL A 6 67.18 15.87 24.94
N ASP A 7 67.92 16.64 25.73
CA ASP A 7 67.46 17.27 26.99
C ASP A 7 66.64 18.56 26.78
N ASP A 8 66.65 19.15 25.57
CA ASP A 8 65.87 20.36 25.23
C ASP A 8 64.50 20.01 24.60
N ALA A 9 64.16 18.72 24.51
CA ALA A 9 62.85 18.29 24.05
C ALA A 9 61.83 18.36 25.21
N ASP A 10 60.85 19.26 25.12
CA ASP A 10 59.72 19.34 26.05
C ASP A 10 58.80 18.12 25.88
N TRP A 11 59.13 17.02 26.57
CA TRP A 11 58.30 15.80 26.62
C TRP A 11 57.05 15.95 27.51
N ALA A 12 56.90 17.08 28.21
CA ALA A 12 55.81 17.31 29.15
C ALA A 12 54.42 17.23 28.49
N THR A 13 54.26 17.73 27.26
CA THR A 13 52.97 17.71 26.56
C THR A 13 52.54 16.32 26.13
N ALA A 14 53.48 15.40 25.90
CA ALA A 14 53.18 14.02 25.53
C ALA A 14 52.71 13.18 26.74
N ALA A 15 53.12 13.56 27.96
CA ALA A 15 52.70 12.87 29.17
C ALA A 15 51.26 13.23 29.60
N GLU A 16 50.78 14.43 29.30
CA GLU A 16 49.40 14.84 29.61
C GLU A 16 48.35 14.18 28.71
N GLN A 17 48.74 13.71 27.51
CA GLN A 17 47.86 12.97 26.61
C GLN A 17 47.83 11.46 26.91
N SER A 18 48.71 10.95 27.79
CA SER A 18 48.80 9.53 28.13
C SER A 18 47.88 9.12 29.29
N SER A 19 47.13 10.04 29.89
CA SER A 19 46.14 9.74 30.94
C SER A 19 44.70 9.68 30.43
N GLU A 20 44.47 9.87 29.13
CA GLU A 20 43.16 9.74 28.47
C GLU A 20 43.02 8.35 27.81
N ASP A 21 43.45 7.29 28.50
CA ASP A 21 43.44 5.90 28.02
C ASP A 21 42.03 5.28 27.87
N ASP A 22 40.96 6.08 28.03
CA ASP A 22 39.56 5.62 27.95
C ASP A 22 38.65 6.64 27.27
N GLU A 23 39.14 7.33 26.23
CA GLU A 23 38.22 7.89 25.24
C GLU A 23 37.67 6.75 24.38
N ALA A 24 36.60 6.12 24.88
CA ALA A 24 35.79 5.24 24.05
C ALA A 24 35.46 5.97 22.74
N GLN A 25 35.63 5.30 21.61
CA GLN A 25 35.27 5.84 20.31
C GLN A 25 33.77 6.20 20.32
N GLU A 26 33.42 7.47 20.54
CA GLU A 26 32.03 7.96 20.60
C GLU A 26 31.33 7.93 19.22
N GLY A 27 31.99 7.36 18.21
CA GLY A 27 31.45 7.14 16.88
C GLY A 27 31.18 5.66 16.63
N ASN A 28 29.99 5.36 16.08
CA ASN A 28 29.58 4.03 15.65
C ASN A 28 29.16 3.05 16.77
N VAL A 29 28.75 3.57 17.92
CA VAL A 29 28.16 2.78 19.03
C VAL A 29 26.99 1.92 18.55
N LEU A 30 26.13 2.46 17.66
CA LEU A 30 24.99 1.71 17.11
C LEU A 30 25.46 0.48 16.32
N ALA A 31 26.42 0.61 15.41
CA ALA A 31 26.92 -0.54 14.64
C ALA A 31 27.64 -1.57 15.53
N SER A 32 28.33 -1.11 16.58
CA SER A 32 28.93 -2.02 17.57
C SER A 32 27.86 -2.79 18.37
N GLN A 33 26.74 -2.16 18.69
CA GLN A 33 25.62 -2.81 19.37
C GLN A 33 24.88 -3.77 18.44
N GLU A 34 24.67 -3.39 17.18
CA GLU A 34 24.08 -4.25 16.13
C GLU A 34 24.91 -5.52 15.95
N HIS A 35 26.22 -5.40 15.72
CA HIS A 35 27.10 -6.55 15.55
C HIS A 35 27.16 -7.46 16.80
N ALA A 36 27.06 -6.88 18.00
CA ALA A 36 27.02 -7.64 19.24
C ALA A 36 25.71 -8.42 19.41
N SER A 37 24.58 -7.83 18.98
CA SER A 37 23.26 -8.48 18.98
C SER A 37 23.15 -9.53 17.87
N ASP A 38 23.61 -9.25 16.65
CA ASP A 38 23.56 -10.18 15.51
C ASP A 38 24.20 -11.53 15.85
N ALA A 39 25.38 -11.51 16.49
CA ALA A 39 26.09 -12.72 16.88
C ALA A 39 25.31 -13.54 17.94
N ALA A 40 24.57 -12.87 18.83
CA ALA A 40 23.74 -13.52 19.84
C ALA A 40 22.43 -14.06 19.24
N GLU A 41 21.81 -13.34 18.31
CA GLU A 41 20.57 -13.75 17.66
C GLU A 41 20.78 -14.92 16.69
N HIS A 42 21.83 -14.89 15.87
CA HIS A 42 22.14 -15.99 14.96
C HIS A 42 22.58 -17.28 15.67
N THR A 43 23.21 -17.18 16.84
CA THR A 43 23.65 -18.36 17.61
C THR A 43 22.49 -19.06 18.33
N ALA A 44 21.37 -18.37 18.57
CA ALA A 44 20.22 -18.92 19.29
C ALA A 44 19.32 -19.83 18.43
N VAL A 45 19.46 -19.81 17.10
CA VAL A 45 18.64 -20.62 16.19
C VAL A 45 19.31 -21.96 15.93
N HIS A 46 18.84 -23.00 16.62
CA HIS A 46 19.22 -24.39 16.34
C HIS A 46 18.38 -24.94 15.19
N VAL A 47 18.90 -24.88 13.97
CA VAL A 47 18.30 -25.58 12.82
C VAL A 47 18.63 -27.07 12.97
N VAL A 48 17.62 -27.88 13.29
CA VAL A 48 17.73 -29.34 13.30
C VAL A 48 17.74 -29.80 11.83
N ASP A 49 18.91 -30.16 11.29
CA ASP A 49 19.09 -30.66 9.91
C ASP A 49 18.71 -32.15 9.76
N ASP A 50 17.76 -32.62 10.56
CA ASP A 50 17.43 -34.05 10.68
C ASP A 50 15.92 -34.27 10.78
N ALA A 51 15.15 -33.57 9.95
CA ALA A 51 13.75 -33.87 9.73
C ALA A 51 13.55 -34.13 8.24
N ASP A 52 13.21 -35.37 7.91
CA ASP A 52 12.49 -35.68 6.69
C ASP A 52 11.33 -34.67 6.56
N ASP A 53 11.31 -33.86 5.50
CA ASP A 53 10.24 -32.87 5.22
C ASP A 53 8.84 -33.53 5.19
N SER A 54 8.78 -34.87 5.13
CA SER A 54 7.56 -35.65 5.16
C SER A 54 6.92 -35.83 6.54
N ASP A 55 7.65 -35.64 7.64
CA ASP A 55 7.11 -35.84 9.00
C ASP A 55 6.31 -34.61 9.50
N LEU A 56 6.54 -33.43 8.93
CA LEU A 56 5.83 -32.19 9.30
C LEU A 56 4.39 -32.18 8.80
N ASP A 57 4.13 -32.65 7.58
CA ASP A 57 2.78 -32.64 7.00
C ASP A 57 1.84 -33.64 7.71
N GLU A 58 2.35 -34.81 8.13
CA GLU A 58 1.56 -35.81 8.88
C GLU A 58 1.20 -35.31 10.29
N ASP A 59 2.05 -34.51 10.94
CA ASP A 59 1.79 -33.93 12.25
C ASP A 59 0.84 -32.71 12.21
N LEU A 60 0.75 -32.01 11.06
CA LEU A 60 -0.14 -30.87 10.87
C LEU A 60 -1.61 -31.26 10.64
N ASP A 61 -1.87 -32.42 10.03
CA ASP A 61 -3.22 -32.94 9.81
C ASP A 61 -3.93 -33.35 11.14
N ASP A 62 -3.16 -33.60 12.20
CA ASP A 62 -3.65 -33.93 13.54
C ASP A 62 -3.91 -32.68 14.42
N ILE A 63 -3.59 -31.47 13.93
CA ILE A 63 -3.89 -30.21 14.63
C ILE A 63 -5.33 -29.80 14.34
N ASP A 64 -6.12 -29.60 15.41
CA ASP A 64 -7.45 -29.03 15.28
C ASP A 64 -7.35 -27.56 14.89
N ILE A 65 -7.62 -27.26 13.62
CA ILE A 65 -7.61 -25.91 13.04
C ILE A 65 -8.82 -25.09 13.53
N THR A 66 -9.78 -25.73 14.21
CA THR A 66 -10.98 -25.05 14.72
C THR A 66 -10.65 -24.21 15.95
N ASP A 67 -10.45 -22.91 15.74
CA ASP A 67 -10.22 -21.93 16.80
C ASP A 67 -11.50 -21.09 17.00
N PRO A 68 -12.27 -21.33 18.07
CA PRO A 68 -13.54 -20.64 18.28
C PRO A 68 -13.37 -19.14 18.54
N GLU A 69 -12.22 -18.68 19.03
CA GLU A 69 -11.95 -17.26 19.24
C GLU A 69 -11.63 -16.60 17.90
N ALA A 70 -10.79 -17.22 17.07
CA ALA A 70 -10.48 -16.71 15.73
C ALA A 70 -11.72 -16.73 14.82
N ASP A 71 -12.49 -17.82 14.84
CA ASP A 71 -13.73 -17.96 14.08
C ASP A 71 -14.75 -16.88 14.47
N ALA A 72 -14.84 -16.54 15.76
CA ALA A 72 -15.73 -15.47 16.21
C ALA A 72 -15.32 -14.10 15.64
N ILE A 73 -14.03 -13.78 15.62
CA ILE A 73 -13.53 -12.51 15.06
C ILE A 73 -13.77 -12.44 13.56
N VAL A 74 -13.55 -13.53 12.83
CA VAL A 74 -13.79 -13.57 11.38
C VAL A 74 -15.28 -13.40 11.08
N ASN A 75 -16.16 -14.05 11.86
CA ASN A 75 -17.61 -13.91 11.66
C ASN A 75 -18.09 -12.49 12.00
N ASP A 76 -17.61 -11.90 13.10
CA ASP A 76 -17.92 -10.51 13.47
C ASP A 76 -17.55 -9.54 12.34
N ALA A 77 -16.36 -9.69 11.76
CA ALA A 77 -15.92 -8.86 10.63
C ALA A 77 -16.70 -9.07 9.32
N LEU A 78 -17.43 -10.19 9.18
CA LEU A 78 -18.28 -10.48 8.02
C LEU A 78 -19.74 -10.08 8.24
N GLU A 79 -20.17 -9.93 9.49
CA GLU A 79 -21.50 -9.43 9.82
C GLU A 79 -21.56 -7.91 9.64
N ILE A 80 -22.73 -7.40 9.26
CA ILE A 80 -22.99 -5.95 9.19
C ILE A 80 -24.04 -5.65 10.25
N ASP A 81 -23.59 -5.19 11.40
CA ASP A 81 -24.46 -4.85 12.53
C ASP A 81 -24.30 -3.39 12.99
N GLU A 82 -23.27 -2.69 12.52
CA GLU A 82 -23.10 -1.25 12.73
C GLU A 82 -23.54 -0.39 11.54
N THR A 83 -24.02 0.82 11.84
CA THR A 83 -24.45 1.77 10.79
C THR A 83 -23.29 2.23 9.90
N SER A 84 -22.10 2.39 10.48
CA SER A 84 -20.88 2.77 9.76
C SER A 84 -20.49 1.74 8.70
N GLU A 85 -20.61 0.46 9.04
CA GLU A 85 -20.31 -0.66 8.13
C GLU A 85 -21.35 -0.75 7.02
N ALA A 86 -22.63 -0.58 7.36
CA ALA A 86 -23.71 -0.56 6.38
C ALA A 86 -23.54 0.59 5.37
N GLU A 87 -23.13 1.77 5.82
CA GLU A 87 -22.82 2.91 4.96
C GLU A 87 -21.63 2.61 4.04
N ALA A 88 -20.54 2.04 4.57
CA ALA A 88 -19.38 1.66 3.76
C ALA A 88 -19.72 0.59 2.71
N ALA A 89 -20.50 -0.43 3.08
CA ALA A 89 -20.96 -1.45 2.15
C ALA A 89 -21.85 -0.86 1.03
N ALA A 90 -22.72 0.09 1.37
CA ALA A 90 -23.55 0.78 0.40
C ALA A 90 -22.72 1.69 -0.54
N GLU A 91 -21.67 2.34 -0.04
CA GLU A 91 -20.74 3.12 -0.86
C GLU A 91 -20.04 2.23 -1.89
N VAL A 92 -19.48 1.09 -1.47
CA VAL A 92 -18.81 0.13 -2.38
C VAL A 92 -19.77 -0.40 -3.45
N LEU A 93 -21.02 -0.69 -3.08
CA LEU A 93 -22.03 -1.14 -4.04
C LEU A 93 -22.42 -0.05 -5.04
N ASN A 94 -22.57 1.20 -4.59
CA ASN A 94 -22.88 2.32 -5.48
C ASN A 94 -21.72 2.62 -6.44
N ASP A 95 -20.47 2.55 -5.97
CA ASP A 95 -19.29 2.74 -6.81
C ASP A 95 -19.22 1.67 -7.91
N ALA A 96 -19.46 0.40 -7.56
CA ALA A 96 -19.51 -0.69 -8.53
C ALA A 96 -20.63 -0.52 -9.57
N LEU A 97 -21.82 -0.08 -9.14
CA LEU A 97 -22.93 0.19 -10.03
C LEU A 97 -22.63 1.37 -10.98
N ALA A 98 -22.00 2.42 -10.48
CA ALA A 98 -21.62 3.57 -11.30
C ALA A 98 -20.57 3.20 -12.38
N GLU A 99 -19.66 2.27 -12.07
CA GLU A 99 -18.71 1.73 -13.05
C GLU A 99 -19.43 0.92 -14.13
N GLU A 100 -20.36 0.04 -13.76
CA GLU A 100 -21.18 -0.75 -14.70
C GLU A 100 -22.02 0.16 -15.62
N GLU A 101 -22.71 1.16 -15.06
CA GLU A 101 -23.51 2.12 -15.84
C GLU A 101 -22.65 2.92 -16.83
N ALA A 102 -21.41 3.27 -16.44
CA ALA A 102 -20.50 3.98 -17.33
C ALA A 102 -20.02 3.09 -18.50
N GLU A 103 -19.79 1.80 -18.25
CA GLU A 103 -19.46 0.83 -19.29
C GLU A 103 -20.64 0.63 -20.25
N GLU A 104 -21.86 0.42 -19.73
CA GLU A 104 -23.08 0.28 -20.54
C GLU A 104 -23.34 1.54 -21.38
N ALA A 105 -23.17 2.73 -20.81
CA ALA A 105 -23.32 3.99 -21.54
C ALA A 105 -22.29 4.16 -22.66
N ALA A 106 -21.06 3.67 -22.46
CA ALA A 106 -20.03 3.68 -23.49
C ALA A 106 -20.39 2.71 -24.64
N GLU A 107 -20.84 1.50 -24.33
CA GLU A 107 -21.32 0.54 -25.33
C GLU A 107 -22.50 1.10 -26.14
N ALA A 108 -23.49 1.70 -25.46
CA ALA A 108 -24.65 2.30 -26.11
C ALA A 108 -24.28 3.49 -27.02
N ALA A 109 -23.24 4.25 -26.67
CA ALA A 109 -22.75 5.35 -27.51
C ALA A 109 -22.14 4.84 -28.83
N ASP A 110 -21.50 3.66 -28.83
CA ASP A 110 -20.97 3.04 -30.04
C ASP A 110 -22.08 2.55 -30.99
N GLU A 111 -23.28 2.24 -30.47
CA GLU A 111 -24.43 1.85 -31.29
C GLU A 111 -25.11 3.03 -32.00
N VAL A 112 -25.01 4.25 -31.47
CA VAL A 112 -25.68 5.45 -32.00
C VAL A 112 -24.71 6.30 -32.81
N THR A 113 -24.79 6.19 -34.14
CA THR A 113 -24.03 7.07 -35.04
C THR A 113 -24.86 8.32 -35.43
N PRO A 114 -24.25 9.53 -35.48
CA PRO A 114 -24.92 10.70 -36.02
C PRO A 114 -25.41 10.45 -37.44
N TYR A 115 -26.61 10.94 -37.76
CA TYR A 115 -27.21 10.78 -39.09
C TYR A 115 -26.38 11.54 -40.15
N ASP A 116 -25.68 10.80 -41.00
CA ASP A 116 -24.90 11.30 -42.16
C ASP A 116 -25.68 11.22 -43.48
N GLY A 117 -27.02 11.17 -43.39
CA GLY A 117 -27.90 11.15 -44.56
C GLY A 117 -28.29 12.57 -45.04
N PRO A 118 -28.91 12.68 -46.22
CA PRO A 118 -29.44 13.95 -46.70
C PRO A 118 -30.49 14.49 -45.73
N ASP A 119 -30.51 15.81 -45.54
CA ASP A 119 -31.46 16.49 -44.67
C ASP A 119 -32.91 16.05 -44.97
N VAL A 120 -33.59 15.54 -43.94
CA VAL A 120 -34.96 15.04 -43.99
C VAL A 120 -35.98 16.17 -44.17
N ASN A 121 -35.64 17.38 -43.74
CA ASN A 121 -36.50 18.56 -43.85
C ASN A 121 -36.21 19.36 -45.13
N GLY A 122 -35.04 19.17 -45.73
CA GLY A 122 -34.58 19.86 -46.94
C GLY A 122 -34.23 21.33 -46.69
N GLU A 123 -33.38 21.91 -47.54
CA GLU A 123 -33.03 23.34 -47.40
C GLU A 123 -34.10 24.26 -48.00
N PRO A 124 -34.51 25.33 -47.29
CA PRO A 124 -34.09 25.75 -45.95
C PRO A 124 -34.79 24.96 -44.83
N ASP A 125 -34.14 24.86 -43.66
CA ASP A 125 -34.72 24.31 -42.41
C ASP A 125 -36.07 24.98 -42.08
N ALA A 126 -37.14 24.39 -42.58
CA ALA A 126 -38.51 24.83 -42.39
C ALA A 126 -39.31 23.68 -41.75
N PRO A 127 -40.22 24.00 -40.82
CA PRO A 127 -41.10 22.98 -40.27
C PRO A 127 -41.89 22.34 -41.41
N VAL A 128 -41.94 21.00 -41.44
CA VAL A 128 -42.81 20.24 -42.34
C VAL A 128 -44.29 20.40 -41.98
N LEU A 129 -44.55 21.00 -40.81
CA LEU A 129 -45.86 21.28 -40.25
C LEU A 129 -46.40 22.61 -40.78
N ASP A 130 -47.71 22.65 -40.95
CA ASP A 130 -48.48 23.83 -41.34
C ASP A 130 -48.29 25.00 -40.36
N GLU A 131 -48.18 26.21 -40.92
CA GLU A 131 -47.91 27.45 -40.16
C GLU A 131 -48.95 27.69 -39.05
N GLU A 132 -50.22 27.34 -39.30
CA GLU A 132 -51.31 27.48 -38.32
C GLU A 132 -51.07 26.61 -37.07
N PHE A 133 -50.58 25.39 -37.26
CA PHE A 133 -50.27 24.48 -36.17
C PHE A 133 -49.04 24.95 -35.37
N VAL A 134 -48.03 25.51 -36.05
CA VAL A 134 -46.84 26.07 -35.39
C VAL A 134 -47.21 27.28 -34.53
N ASP A 135 -48.07 28.16 -35.05
CA ASP A 135 -48.56 29.33 -34.32
C ASP A 135 -49.42 28.94 -33.10
N GLU A 136 -50.26 27.91 -33.22
CA GLU A 136 -51.08 27.40 -32.10
C GLU A 136 -50.21 26.84 -30.96
N VAL A 137 -49.15 26.08 -31.27
CA VAL A 137 -48.24 25.51 -30.27
C VAL A 137 -47.37 26.59 -29.62
N GLN A 138 -46.91 27.60 -30.38
CA GLN A 138 -46.14 28.71 -29.79
C GLN A 138 -46.98 29.64 -28.91
N ALA A 139 -48.30 29.66 -29.11
CA ALA A 139 -49.23 30.47 -28.32
C ALA A 139 -49.71 29.79 -27.02
N ALA A 140 -49.39 28.52 -26.80
CA ALA A 140 -49.76 27.72 -25.64
C ALA A 140 -48.72 27.80 -24.50
#